data_AF-A0A8S3UNR0-F1
#
_entry.id   AF-A0A8S3UNR0-F1
#
_cell.length_a   1.000
_cell.length_b   1.000
_cell.length_c   1.000
_cell.angle_alpha   90.00
_cell.angle_beta   90.00
_cell.angle_gamma   90.00
#
_symmetry.space_group_name_H-M   'P 1'
#
loop_
_entity.id
_entity.type
_entity.pdbx_description
1 polymer ?
#
loop_
_entity_poly.entity_id
_entity_poly.type
_entity_poly.pdbx_seq_one_letter_code
_entity_poly.pdbx_strand_id
1 'polypeptide(L)'
;MDEARRITRNLSFIKKTVTEIDSVIDILIEEDILGMGERNLILMDEDPIHSVLEIVIKKQAYKKFTKALQSTGNERIVAKLEATDLRLEKESSMSSTDQDNMYTDTDYKQHKAAILQTELDNLTKENNNLKQQQAQIRKDLNSNQQKLLDLNREACKYQKDNLELSQRLSNLRRGDLVNSVFNDLEDELKRKENRNTKVKKELDLKNDEVTHLKNQLDELKKDVDEKTDQIAMLSREMKHLREEHTSARTERRELKLKVENINKNFEDKIQNMINVISENKVRTPRQSTFTRIAAHSRNQIKERGQNRESSILPTLQGKTSGTPRSNNTHNSTRDSPISPRARVTRQHQFISPQFVFSAKPQAQWK
;
A
#
# COMPACT_ATOMS: atom_id res chain seq x y z
N MET A 1 -15.92 60.18 -103.57
CA MET A 1 -17.20 59.44 -103.55
C MET A 1 -18.32 60.22 -102.86
N ASP A 2 -18.02 61.06 -101.88
CA ASP A 2 -19.06 61.79 -101.12
C ASP A 2 -19.82 62.84 -101.95
N GLU A 3 -19.15 63.43 -102.93
CA GLU A 3 -19.74 64.45 -103.82
C GLU A 3 -20.80 63.89 -104.78
N ALA A 4 -20.60 62.66 -105.27
CA ALA A 4 -21.59 61.94 -106.07
C ALA A 4 -22.82 61.56 -105.22
N ARG A 5 -22.60 61.05 -103.99
CA ARG A 5 -23.69 60.74 -103.05
C ARG A 5 -24.47 62.00 -102.64
N ARG A 6 -23.81 63.17 -102.58
CA ARG A 6 -24.43 64.49 -102.29
C ARG A 6 -25.47 64.87 -103.35
N ILE A 7 -25.09 64.77 -104.62
CA ILE A 7 -25.97 65.16 -105.73
C ILE A 7 -27.13 64.19 -105.88
N THR A 8 -26.88 62.88 -105.75
CA THR A 8 -27.93 61.86 -105.83
C THR A 8 -28.99 62.02 -104.74
N ARG A 9 -28.62 62.40 -103.50
CA ARG A 9 -29.60 62.64 -102.41
C ARG A 9 -30.49 63.85 -102.67
N ASN A 10 -29.98 64.87 -103.36
CA ASN A 10 -30.72 66.10 -103.65
C ASN A 10 -31.40 66.09 -105.03
N LEU A 11 -31.16 65.06 -105.84
CA LEU A 11 -31.64 64.92 -107.22
C LEU A 11 -33.15 65.15 -107.36
N SER A 12 -33.94 64.57 -106.45
CA SER A 12 -35.40 64.68 -106.46
C SER A 12 -35.92 66.10 -106.14
N PHE A 13 -35.12 66.89 -105.42
CA PHE A 13 -35.43 68.29 -105.15
C PHE A 13 -35.07 69.17 -106.33
N ILE A 14 -33.85 69.02 -106.87
CA ILE A 14 -33.39 69.76 -108.04
C ILE A 14 -34.38 69.58 -109.20
N LYS A 15 -34.77 68.33 -109.49
CA LYS A 15 -35.73 68.01 -110.56
C LYS A 15 -37.08 68.75 -110.48
N LYS A 16 -37.55 69.02 -109.26
CA LYS A 16 -38.85 69.67 -109.04
C LYS A 16 -38.79 71.20 -109.05
N THR A 17 -37.61 71.78 -108.93
CA THR A 17 -37.46 73.22 -108.70
C THR A 17 -36.69 73.96 -109.79
N VAL A 18 -35.97 73.26 -110.68
CA VAL A 18 -35.30 73.94 -111.79
C VAL A 18 -36.34 74.44 -112.78
N THR A 19 -36.48 75.76 -112.85
CA THR A 19 -37.14 76.45 -113.96
C THR A 19 -36.04 76.94 -114.88
N GLU A 20 -36.13 76.66 -116.19
CA GLU A 20 -35.14 77.06 -117.20
C GLU A 20 -33.83 76.23 -117.21
N ILE A 21 -33.96 74.91 -117.28
CA ILE A 21 -32.82 73.99 -117.44
C ILE A 21 -31.99 74.29 -118.70
N ASP A 22 -32.62 74.78 -119.77
CA ASP A 22 -31.96 75.13 -121.02
C ASP A 22 -30.93 76.26 -120.82
N SER A 23 -31.27 77.28 -120.04
CA SER A 23 -30.36 78.37 -119.70
C SER A 23 -29.21 77.90 -118.81
N VAL A 24 -29.46 76.93 -117.92
CA VAL A 24 -28.40 76.30 -117.11
C VAL A 24 -27.46 75.51 -118.02
N ILE A 25 -28.00 74.77 -118.99
CA ILE A 25 -27.22 74.02 -119.98
C ILE A 25 -26.37 74.96 -120.82
N ASP A 26 -26.93 76.09 -121.28
CA ASP A 26 -26.19 77.06 -122.10
C ASP A 26 -25.01 77.66 -121.33
N ILE A 27 -25.20 78.04 -120.06
CA ILE A 27 -24.09 78.51 -119.20
C ILE A 27 -23.05 77.40 -118.96
N LEU A 28 -23.48 76.14 -118.82
CA LEU A 28 -22.57 75.01 -118.67
C LEU A 28 -21.78 74.71 -119.96
N ILE A 29 -22.33 75.03 -121.13
CA ILE A 29 -21.62 74.95 -122.40
C ILE A 29 -20.60 76.10 -122.50
N GLU A 30 -21.00 77.33 -122.14
CA GLU A 30 -20.10 78.48 -122.10
C GLU A 30 -18.90 78.29 -121.15
N GLU A 31 -19.11 77.60 -120.03
CA GLU A 31 -18.07 77.29 -119.04
C GLU A 31 -17.24 76.02 -119.38
N ASP A 32 -17.37 75.50 -120.62
CA ASP A 32 -16.73 74.31 -121.18
C ASP A 32 -17.00 73.00 -120.41
N ILE A 33 -18.14 72.92 -119.71
CA ILE A 33 -18.53 71.71 -118.96
C ILE A 33 -19.32 70.77 -119.85
N LEU A 34 -20.17 71.30 -120.72
CA LEU A 34 -20.98 70.54 -121.66
C LEU A 34 -20.53 70.83 -123.09
N GLY A 35 -20.34 69.80 -123.90
CA GLY A 35 -20.12 69.96 -125.33
C GLY A 35 -21.42 70.31 -126.05
N MET A 36 -21.34 71.08 -127.14
CA MET A 36 -22.51 71.36 -128.00
C MET A 36 -23.24 70.09 -128.49
N GLY A 37 -22.49 68.99 -128.68
CA GLY A 37 -23.09 67.68 -129.00
C GLY A 37 -23.86 67.06 -127.82
N GLU A 38 -23.40 67.29 -126.59
CA GLU A 38 -24.07 66.82 -125.36
C GLU A 38 -25.37 67.60 -125.11
N ARG A 39 -25.46 68.88 -125.53
CA ARG A 39 -26.67 69.70 -125.44
C ARG A 39 -27.90 69.00 -126.04
N ASN A 40 -27.78 68.57 -127.29
CA ASN A 40 -28.90 67.93 -127.99
C ASN A 40 -29.26 66.58 -127.38
N LEU A 41 -28.27 65.82 -126.90
CA LEU A 41 -28.49 64.55 -126.21
C LEU A 41 -29.23 64.75 -124.88
N ILE A 42 -28.85 65.76 -124.11
CA ILE A 42 -29.47 66.10 -122.82
C ILE A 42 -30.92 66.56 -123.03
N LEU A 43 -31.16 67.44 -124.01
CA LEU A 43 -32.51 67.97 -124.28
C LEU A 43 -33.47 66.94 -124.87
N MET A 44 -32.94 65.90 -125.52
CA MET A 44 -33.71 64.76 -126.03
C MET A 44 -33.97 63.70 -124.96
N ASP A 45 -33.32 63.79 -123.79
CA ASP A 45 -33.49 62.86 -122.69
C ASP A 45 -34.84 63.09 -121.97
N GLU A 46 -35.42 62.03 -121.41
CA GLU A 46 -36.66 62.11 -120.62
C GLU A 46 -36.45 62.91 -119.32
N ASP A 47 -35.20 63.01 -118.85
CA ASP A 47 -34.82 63.78 -117.67
C ASP A 47 -33.53 64.58 -117.89
N PRO A 48 -33.60 65.73 -118.59
CA PRO A 48 -32.43 66.55 -118.91
C PRO A 48 -31.62 66.94 -117.66
N ILE A 49 -32.29 67.11 -116.52
CA ILE A 49 -31.66 67.47 -115.24
C ILE A 49 -30.75 66.33 -114.75
N HIS A 50 -31.20 65.07 -114.87
CA HIS A 50 -30.39 63.93 -114.46
C HIS A 50 -29.13 63.81 -115.29
N SER A 51 -29.25 63.97 -116.60
CA SER A 51 -28.15 63.82 -117.56
C SER A 51 -27.12 64.94 -117.41
N VAL A 52 -27.56 66.18 -117.15
CA VAL A 52 -26.67 67.28 -116.75
C VAL A 52 -25.93 66.93 -115.45
N LEU A 53 -26.63 66.45 -114.43
CA LEU A 53 -26.03 66.13 -113.13
C LEU A 53 -25.03 64.98 -113.22
N GLU A 54 -25.31 63.96 -114.03
CA GLU A 54 -24.40 62.84 -114.24
C GLU A 54 -23.08 63.31 -114.89
N ILE A 55 -23.17 64.20 -115.88
CA ILE A 55 -22.00 64.76 -116.54
C ILE A 55 -21.23 65.67 -115.58
N VAL A 56 -21.91 66.53 -114.82
CA VAL A 56 -21.30 67.40 -113.80
C VAL A 56 -20.57 66.58 -112.73
N ILE A 57 -21.15 65.46 -112.28
CA ILE A 57 -20.50 64.52 -111.35
C ILE A 57 -19.24 63.92 -111.98
N LYS A 58 -19.35 63.38 -113.20
CA LYS A 58 -18.22 62.74 -113.90
C LYS A 58 -17.07 63.70 -114.14
N LYS A 59 -17.37 64.96 -114.51
CA LYS A 59 -16.39 66.02 -114.76
C LYS A 59 -15.96 66.78 -113.50
N GLN A 60 -16.48 66.42 -112.32
CA GLN A 60 -16.22 67.09 -111.03
C GLN A 60 -16.45 68.61 -111.07
N ALA A 61 -17.36 69.07 -111.93
CA ALA A 61 -17.58 70.50 -112.21
C ALA A 61 -18.63 71.14 -111.30
N TYR A 62 -18.81 70.63 -110.07
CA TYR A 62 -19.93 70.98 -109.21
C TYR A 62 -19.98 72.46 -108.85
N LYS A 63 -18.84 73.07 -108.53
CA LYS A 63 -18.76 74.50 -108.19
C LYS A 63 -19.22 75.40 -109.34
N LYS A 64 -18.91 74.98 -110.57
CA LYS A 64 -19.34 75.70 -111.76
C LYS A 64 -20.82 75.44 -112.05
N PHE A 65 -21.32 74.24 -111.78
CA PHE A 65 -22.75 73.91 -111.86
C PHE A 65 -23.61 74.68 -110.86
N THR A 66 -23.17 74.83 -109.60
CA THR A 66 -23.88 75.66 -108.62
C THR A 66 -23.85 77.13 -109.02
N LYS A 67 -22.73 77.62 -109.56
CA LYS A 67 -22.63 78.98 -110.13
C LYS A 67 -23.59 79.18 -111.31
N ALA A 68 -23.69 78.20 -112.22
CA ALA A 68 -24.64 78.24 -113.34
C ALA A 68 -26.10 78.27 -112.85
N LEU A 69 -26.45 77.46 -111.84
CA LEU A 69 -27.76 77.51 -111.20
C LEU A 69 -28.03 78.86 -110.52
N GLN A 70 -27.03 79.48 -109.87
CA GLN A 70 -27.20 80.84 -109.32
C GLN A 70 -27.48 81.86 -110.43
N SER A 71 -26.73 81.80 -111.54
CA SER A 71 -26.86 82.74 -112.65
C SER A 71 -28.21 82.68 -113.38
N THR A 72 -28.94 81.56 -113.29
CA THR A 72 -30.26 81.38 -113.89
C THR A 72 -31.42 81.55 -112.91
N GLY A 73 -31.19 82.15 -111.74
CA GLY A 73 -32.26 82.39 -110.77
C GLY A 73 -32.71 81.14 -110.00
N ASN A 74 -31.86 80.09 -109.94
CA ASN A 74 -32.12 78.86 -109.19
C ASN A 74 -31.44 78.89 -107.79
N GLU A 75 -31.37 80.05 -107.13
CA GLU A 75 -30.63 80.23 -105.87
C GLU A 75 -31.19 79.38 -104.74
N ARG A 76 -32.49 79.07 -104.76
CA ARG A 76 -33.13 78.21 -103.75
C ARG A 76 -32.58 76.78 -103.77
N ILE A 77 -32.17 76.30 -104.94
CA ILE A 77 -31.54 74.99 -105.09
C ILE A 77 -30.12 75.05 -104.53
N VAL A 78 -29.40 76.12 -104.85
CA VAL A 78 -28.01 76.30 -104.43
C VAL A 78 -27.91 76.45 -102.92
N ALA A 79 -28.78 77.25 -102.30
CA ALA A 79 -28.86 77.38 -100.84
C ALA A 79 -29.15 76.05 -100.13
N LYS A 80 -29.98 75.18 -100.73
CA LYS A 80 -30.26 73.86 -100.16
C LYS A 80 -29.07 72.90 -100.31
N LEU A 81 -28.37 72.98 -101.44
CA LEU A 81 -27.15 72.21 -101.68
C LEU A 81 -26.04 72.61 -100.69
N GLU A 82 -25.82 73.90 -100.47
CA GLU A 82 -24.86 74.42 -99.48
C GLU A 82 -25.25 74.07 -98.03
N ALA A 83 -26.56 74.13 -97.69
CA ALA A 83 -27.03 73.71 -96.38
C ALA A 83 -26.80 72.22 -96.10
N THR A 84 -26.85 71.37 -97.15
CA THR A 84 -26.50 69.96 -97.00
C THR A 84 -25.01 69.72 -96.82
N ASP A 85 -24.14 70.57 -97.36
CA ASP A 85 -22.68 70.50 -97.14
C ASP A 85 -22.32 70.80 -95.69
N LEU A 86 -22.85 71.89 -95.13
CA LEU A 86 -22.61 72.26 -93.73
C LEU A 86 -23.07 71.18 -92.75
N ARG A 87 -24.14 70.44 -93.08
CA ARG A 87 -24.64 69.35 -92.25
C ARG A 87 -23.71 68.13 -92.26
N LEU A 88 -23.12 67.79 -93.40
CA LEU A 88 -22.21 66.65 -93.51
C LEU A 88 -20.85 66.92 -92.84
N GLU A 89 -20.36 68.15 -92.90
CA GLU A 89 -19.17 68.57 -92.13
C GLU A 89 -19.44 68.51 -90.61
N LYS A 90 -20.65 68.88 -90.19
CA LYS A 90 -21.08 68.76 -88.78
C LYS A 90 -21.21 67.30 -88.32
N GLU A 91 -21.72 66.41 -89.17
CA GLU A 91 -21.83 64.98 -88.87
C GLU A 91 -20.45 64.29 -88.83
N SER A 92 -19.51 64.69 -89.70
CA SER A 92 -18.13 64.17 -89.67
C SER A 92 -17.33 64.66 -88.46
N SER A 93 -17.51 65.94 -88.08
CA SER A 93 -16.88 66.48 -86.88
C SER A 93 -17.46 65.85 -85.60
N MET A 94 -18.77 65.64 -85.51
CA MET A 94 -19.38 64.88 -84.39
C MET A 94 -18.86 63.45 -84.29
N SER A 95 -18.67 62.73 -85.41
CA SER A 95 -18.14 61.36 -85.39
C SER A 95 -16.70 61.28 -84.87
N SER A 96 -15.88 62.31 -85.08
CA SER A 96 -14.51 62.35 -84.54
C SER A 96 -14.48 62.54 -83.02
N THR A 97 -15.41 63.34 -82.48
CA THR A 97 -15.50 63.60 -81.04
C THR A 97 -16.02 62.40 -80.26
N ASP A 98 -16.94 61.63 -80.84
CA ASP A 98 -17.41 60.37 -80.26
C ASP A 98 -16.31 59.30 -80.22
N GLN A 99 -15.39 59.31 -81.18
CA GLN A 99 -14.27 58.36 -81.24
C GLN A 99 -13.19 58.66 -80.20
N ASP A 100 -12.88 59.93 -79.94
CA ASP A 100 -11.97 60.35 -78.85
C ASP A 100 -12.59 60.09 -77.46
N ASN A 101 -13.90 60.35 -77.28
CA ASN A 101 -14.60 60.01 -76.03
C ASN A 101 -14.60 58.49 -75.79
N MET A 102 -14.78 57.68 -76.83
CA MET A 102 -14.69 56.21 -76.74
C MET A 102 -13.27 55.74 -76.38
N TYR A 103 -12.23 56.43 -76.84
CA TYR A 103 -10.84 56.12 -76.49
C TYR A 103 -10.59 56.32 -74.98
N THR A 104 -11.07 57.43 -74.41
CA THR A 104 -10.94 57.70 -72.95
C THR A 104 -11.72 56.74 -72.07
N ASP A 105 -12.90 56.28 -72.50
CA ASP A 105 -13.70 55.27 -71.79
C ASP A 105 -13.03 53.89 -71.81
N THR A 106 -12.35 53.55 -72.91
CA THR A 106 -11.61 52.29 -73.04
C THR A 106 -10.40 52.25 -72.12
N ASP A 107 -9.61 53.33 -72.07
CA ASP A 107 -8.46 53.46 -71.17
C ASP A 107 -8.91 53.44 -69.70
N TYR A 108 -9.99 54.14 -69.36
CA TYR A 108 -10.56 54.11 -68.01
C TYR A 108 -10.99 52.69 -67.61
N LYS A 109 -11.68 51.96 -68.50
CA LYS A 109 -12.07 50.57 -68.27
C LYS A 109 -10.87 49.65 -68.11
N GLN A 110 -9.82 49.80 -68.92
CA GLN A 110 -8.59 49.02 -68.79
C GLN A 110 -7.87 49.30 -67.47
N HIS A 111 -7.72 50.57 -67.09
CA HIS A 111 -7.11 50.93 -65.81
C HIS A 111 -7.91 50.39 -64.63
N LYS A 112 -9.24 50.51 -64.66
CA LYS A 112 -10.12 49.93 -63.63
C LYS A 112 -10.01 48.40 -63.58
N ALA A 113 -9.94 47.73 -64.74
CA ALA A 113 -9.73 46.29 -64.81
C ALA A 113 -8.37 45.88 -64.24
N ALA A 114 -7.31 46.65 -64.50
CA ALA A 114 -5.99 46.40 -63.94
C ALA A 114 -5.99 46.54 -62.41
N ILE A 115 -6.63 47.58 -61.86
CA ILE A 115 -6.78 47.74 -60.40
C ILE A 115 -7.53 46.54 -59.82
N LEU A 116 -8.68 46.17 -60.39
CA LEU A 116 -9.47 45.03 -59.90
C LEU A 116 -8.68 43.71 -59.99
N GLN A 117 -7.87 43.52 -61.02
CA GLN A 117 -7.00 42.35 -61.13
C GLN A 117 -5.94 42.33 -60.03
N THR A 118 -5.30 43.46 -59.75
CA THR A 118 -4.31 43.54 -58.66
C THR A 118 -4.96 43.30 -57.29
N GLU A 119 -6.17 43.79 -57.07
CA GLU A 119 -6.93 43.54 -55.85
C GLU A 119 -7.32 42.06 -55.72
N LEU A 120 -7.76 41.43 -56.81
CA LEU A 120 -8.04 39.99 -56.88
C LEU A 120 -6.80 39.15 -56.54
N ASP A 121 -5.63 39.51 -57.08
CA ASP A 121 -4.37 38.81 -56.84
C ASP A 121 -3.94 38.96 -55.37
N ASN A 122 -4.12 40.15 -54.79
CA ASN A 122 -3.81 40.41 -53.38
C ASN A 122 -4.74 39.63 -52.43
N LEU A 123 -6.05 39.64 -52.68
CA LEU A 123 -7.02 38.86 -51.93
C LEU A 123 -6.76 37.35 -52.06
N THR A 124 -6.32 36.89 -53.23
CA THR A 124 -5.94 35.49 -53.44
C THR A 124 -4.72 35.11 -52.60
N LYS A 125 -3.70 35.98 -52.54
CA LYS A 125 -2.52 35.78 -51.68
C LYS A 125 -2.89 35.76 -50.20
N GLU A 126 -3.72 36.69 -49.75
CA GLU A 126 -4.18 36.75 -48.36
C GLU A 126 -4.99 35.51 -47.98
N ASN A 127 -5.92 35.07 -48.83
CA ASN A 127 -6.70 33.85 -48.60
C ASN A 127 -5.80 32.60 -48.51
N ASN A 128 -4.75 32.51 -49.34
CA ASN A 128 -3.80 31.42 -49.25
C ASN A 128 -2.98 31.44 -47.95
N ASN A 129 -2.56 32.63 -47.49
CA ASN A 129 -1.88 32.79 -46.20
C ASN A 129 -2.80 32.39 -45.03
N LEU A 130 -4.06 32.84 -45.04
CA LEU A 130 -5.05 32.47 -44.02
C LEU A 130 -5.30 30.95 -43.99
N LYS A 131 -5.37 30.29 -45.15
CA LYS A 131 -5.47 28.82 -45.22
C LYS A 131 -4.26 28.12 -44.60
N GLN A 132 -3.06 28.64 -44.82
CA GLN A 132 -1.84 28.10 -44.22
C GLN A 132 -1.84 28.28 -42.69
N GLN A 133 -2.21 29.47 -42.20
CA GLN A 133 -2.36 29.73 -40.77
C GLN A 133 -3.41 28.83 -40.14
N GLN A 134 -4.56 28.63 -40.79
CA GLN A 134 -5.61 27.73 -40.33
C GLN A 134 -5.13 26.27 -40.24
N ALA A 135 -4.33 25.81 -41.22
CA ALA A 135 -3.74 24.48 -41.19
C ALA A 135 -2.74 24.31 -40.02
N GLN A 136 -1.92 25.32 -39.76
CA GLN A 136 -0.97 25.31 -38.64
C GLN A 136 -1.68 25.30 -37.28
N ILE A 137 -2.71 26.14 -37.09
CA ILE A 137 -3.50 26.16 -35.87
C ILE A 137 -4.14 24.79 -35.60
N ARG A 138 -4.66 24.11 -36.64
CA ARG A 138 -5.22 22.76 -36.49
C ARG A 138 -4.16 21.75 -36.03
N LYS A 139 -2.94 21.85 -36.55
CA LYS A 139 -1.82 20.99 -36.14
C LYS A 139 -1.45 21.22 -34.68
N ASP A 140 -1.36 22.47 -34.25
CA ASP A 140 -1.01 22.83 -32.87
C ASP A 140 -2.13 22.44 -31.89
N LEU A 141 -3.40 22.62 -32.28
CA LEU A 141 -4.55 22.17 -31.51
C LEU A 141 -4.50 20.66 -31.24
N ASN A 142 -4.27 19.85 -32.29
CA ASN A 142 -4.16 18.40 -32.16
C ASN A 142 -2.97 17.99 -31.28
N SER A 143 -1.82 18.65 -31.44
CA SER A 143 -0.64 18.39 -30.60
C SER A 143 -0.91 18.69 -29.12
N ASN A 144 -1.57 19.82 -28.83
CA ASN A 144 -1.91 20.20 -27.46
C ASN A 144 -2.96 19.27 -26.84
N GLN A 145 -3.95 18.81 -27.60
CA GLN A 145 -4.90 17.79 -27.15
C GLN A 145 -4.18 16.51 -26.75
N GLN A 146 -3.20 16.07 -27.53
CA GLN A 146 -2.41 14.87 -27.21
C GLN A 146 -1.58 15.06 -25.92
N LYS A 147 -0.90 16.21 -25.77
CA LYS A 147 -0.16 16.53 -24.54
C LYS A 147 -1.08 16.54 -23.31
N LEU A 148 -2.30 17.04 -23.43
CA LEU A 148 -3.27 17.07 -22.34
C LEU A 148 -3.72 15.65 -21.94
N LEU A 149 -3.93 14.76 -22.92
CA LEU A 149 -4.22 13.35 -22.66
C LEU A 149 -3.07 12.65 -21.92
N ASP A 150 -1.83 12.92 -22.33
CA ASP A 150 -0.65 12.33 -21.70
C ASP A 150 -0.43 12.84 -20.27
N LEU A 151 -0.59 14.14 -20.03
CA LEU A 151 -0.57 14.72 -18.68
C LEU A 151 -1.67 14.13 -17.78
N ASN A 152 -2.89 13.92 -18.30
CA ASN A 152 -3.96 13.29 -17.54
C ASN A 152 -3.64 11.83 -17.17
N ARG A 153 -2.97 11.08 -18.06
CA ARG A 153 -2.50 9.72 -17.75
C ARG A 153 -1.46 9.73 -16.63
N GLU A 154 -0.53 10.69 -16.67
CA GLU A 154 0.49 10.85 -15.64
C GLU A 154 -0.12 11.26 -14.28
N ALA A 155 -1.08 12.19 -14.28
CA ALA A 155 -1.81 12.58 -13.07
C ALA A 155 -2.55 11.40 -12.43
N CYS A 156 -3.22 10.56 -13.23
CA CYS A 156 -3.85 9.33 -12.74
C CYS A 156 -2.85 8.35 -12.13
N LYS A 157 -1.65 8.23 -12.71
CA LYS A 157 -0.58 7.40 -12.17
C LYS A 157 -0.10 7.92 -10.81
N TYR A 158 0.20 9.21 -10.70
CA TYR A 158 0.60 9.81 -9.42
C TYR A 158 -0.49 9.70 -8.36
N GLN A 159 -1.76 9.84 -8.72
CA GLN A 159 -2.88 9.67 -7.79
C GLN A 159 -2.93 8.24 -7.24
N LYS A 160 -2.71 7.22 -8.09
CA LYS A 160 -2.64 5.81 -7.68
C LYS A 160 -1.44 5.55 -6.77
N ASP A 161 -0.26 6.03 -7.15
CA ASP A 161 0.97 5.84 -6.37
C ASP A 161 0.84 6.50 -4.98
N ASN A 162 0.22 7.67 -4.89
CA ASN A 162 0.01 8.37 -3.63
C ASN A 162 -1.00 7.65 -2.70
N LEU A 163 -2.02 7.00 -3.29
CA LEU A 163 -2.94 6.14 -2.54
C LEU A 163 -2.22 4.91 -1.97
N GLU A 164 -1.37 4.25 -2.77
CA GLU A 164 -0.58 3.09 -2.34
C GLU A 164 0.41 3.48 -1.23
N LEU A 165 1.11 4.61 -1.38
CA LEU A 165 2.01 5.13 -0.36
C LEU A 165 1.28 5.45 0.95
N SER A 166 0.08 6.04 0.86
CA SER A 166 -0.75 6.33 2.04
C SER A 166 -1.19 5.04 2.75
N GLN A 167 -1.56 4.00 2.00
CA GLN A 167 -1.87 2.69 2.56
C GLN A 167 -0.65 2.04 3.22
N ARG A 168 0.52 2.09 2.57
CA ARG A 168 1.79 1.60 3.15
C ARG A 168 2.14 2.34 4.43
N LEU A 169 2.02 3.67 4.46
CA LEU A 169 2.24 4.48 5.66
C LEU A 169 1.26 4.13 6.78
N SER A 170 -0.01 3.90 6.46
CA SER A 170 -1.02 3.45 7.43
C SER A 170 -0.67 2.07 8.01
N ASN A 171 -0.24 1.13 7.16
CA ASN A 171 0.18 -0.20 7.59
C ASN A 171 1.47 -0.16 8.44
N LEU A 172 2.43 0.70 8.09
CA LEU A 172 3.63 0.93 8.89
C LEU A 172 3.32 1.63 10.22
N ARG A 173 2.37 2.58 10.21
CA ARG A 173 1.87 3.26 11.42
C ARG A 173 1.10 2.31 12.35
N ARG A 174 0.50 1.23 11.84
CA ARG A 174 0.10 0.07 12.65
C ARG A 174 1.31 -0.73 13.18
N GLY A 175 2.37 -0.03 13.56
CA GLY A 175 3.40 -0.49 14.48
C GLY A 175 2.82 -0.94 15.83
N ASP A 176 1.51 -0.82 16.05
CA ASP A 176 0.75 -1.51 17.09
C ASP A 176 1.10 -3.00 17.21
N LEU A 177 1.38 -3.70 16.09
CA LEU A 177 1.78 -5.10 16.17
C LEU A 177 3.19 -5.24 16.75
N VAL A 178 4.13 -4.38 16.35
CA VAL A 178 5.51 -4.39 16.88
C VAL A 178 5.52 -3.97 18.34
N ASN A 179 4.76 -2.94 18.71
CA ASN A 179 4.61 -2.50 20.10
C ASN A 179 3.90 -3.54 20.95
N SER A 180 2.87 -4.22 20.43
CA SER A 180 2.21 -5.33 21.12
C SER A 180 3.18 -6.47 21.36
N VAL A 181 3.90 -6.91 20.33
CA VAL A 181 4.91 -7.98 20.46
C VAL A 181 6.02 -7.56 21.43
N PHE A 182 6.47 -6.31 21.39
CA PHE A 182 7.47 -5.78 22.31
C PHE A 182 6.97 -5.81 23.77
N ASN A 183 5.75 -5.34 24.01
CA ASN A 183 5.14 -5.36 25.34
C ASN A 183 4.93 -6.80 25.84
N ASP A 184 4.47 -7.71 24.98
CA ASP A 184 4.29 -9.12 25.31
C ASP A 184 5.62 -9.78 25.70
N LEU A 185 6.70 -9.47 24.97
CA LEU A 185 8.05 -9.95 25.27
C LEU A 185 8.59 -9.33 26.56
N GLU A 186 8.34 -8.04 26.82
CA GLU A 186 8.72 -7.38 28.06
C GLU A 186 8.02 -8.04 29.27
N ASP A 187 6.73 -8.35 29.15
CA ASP A 187 5.96 -9.04 30.17
C ASP A 187 6.39 -10.51 30.33
N GLU A 188 6.78 -11.19 29.25
CA GLU A 188 7.35 -12.54 29.34
C GLU A 188 8.71 -12.51 30.05
N LEU A 189 9.56 -11.54 29.75
CA LEU A 189 10.87 -11.35 30.38
C LEU A 189 10.71 -11.13 31.89
N LYS A 190 9.85 -10.19 32.31
CA LYS A 190 9.55 -9.92 33.73
C LYS A 190 9.02 -11.18 34.44
N ARG A 191 8.17 -11.97 33.78
CA ARG A 191 7.66 -13.24 34.33
C ARG A 191 8.77 -14.26 34.52
N LYS A 192 9.72 -14.36 33.58
CA LYS A 192 10.86 -15.29 33.67
C LYS A 192 11.85 -14.86 34.74
N GLU A 193 12.16 -13.57 34.88
CA GLU A 193 12.99 -13.02 35.95
C GLU A 193 12.38 -13.30 37.33
N ASN A 194 11.07 -13.07 37.50
CA ASN A 194 10.35 -13.38 38.73
C ASN A 194 10.35 -14.88 39.07
N ARG A 195 10.29 -15.77 38.07
CA ARG A 195 10.44 -17.22 38.31
C ARG A 195 11.88 -17.57 38.69
N ASN A 196 12.87 -16.99 38.03
CA ASN A 196 14.28 -17.25 38.32
C ASN A 196 14.65 -16.83 39.75
N THR A 197 14.17 -15.66 40.19
CA THR A 197 14.39 -15.20 41.57
C THR A 197 13.72 -16.11 42.61
N LYS A 198 12.53 -16.66 42.33
CA LYS A 198 11.87 -17.65 43.18
C LYS A 198 12.66 -18.96 43.26
N VAL A 199 13.06 -19.50 42.11
CA VAL A 199 13.86 -20.73 42.03
C VAL A 199 15.19 -20.57 42.77
N LYS A 200 15.85 -19.41 42.65
CA LYS A 200 17.08 -19.12 43.38
C LYS A 200 16.86 -19.15 44.90
N LYS A 201 15.79 -18.54 45.39
CA LYS A 201 15.43 -18.59 46.83
C LYS A 201 15.12 -20.02 47.30
N GLU A 202 14.39 -20.80 46.51
CA GLU A 202 14.10 -22.20 46.82
C GLU A 202 15.38 -23.05 46.89
N LEU A 203 16.33 -22.80 45.96
CA LEU A 203 17.63 -23.47 45.95
C LEU A 203 18.44 -23.12 47.21
N ASP A 204 18.49 -21.85 47.60
CA ASP A 204 19.19 -21.39 48.80
C ASP A 204 18.61 -22.07 50.06
N LEU A 205 17.27 -22.09 50.20
CA LEU A 205 16.59 -22.78 51.31
C LEU A 205 16.90 -24.29 51.35
N LYS A 206 16.96 -24.95 50.18
CA LYS A 206 17.29 -26.38 50.11
C LYS A 206 18.75 -26.65 50.45
N ASN A 207 19.66 -25.75 50.10
CA ASN A 207 21.07 -25.85 50.51
C ASN A 207 21.22 -25.70 52.03
N ASP A 208 20.47 -24.79 52.65
CA ASP A 208 20.44 -24.63 54.10
C ASP A 208 19.91 -25.89 54.79
N GLU A 209 18.81 -26.47 54.28
CA GLU A 209 18.24 -27.73 54.77
C GLU A 209 19.25 -28.89 54.67
N VAL A 210 19.94 -29.03 53.54
CA VAL A 210 20.98 -30.06 53.36
C VAL A 210 22.13 -29.87 54.34
N THR A 211 22.54 -28.63 54.58
CA THR A 211 23.62 -28.31 55.54
C THR A 211 23.19 -28.66 56.96
N HIS A 212 21.95 -28.34 57.33
CA HIS A 212 21.39 -28.71 58.63
C HIS A 212 21.32 -30.22 58.83
N LEU A 213 20.83 -30.97 57.83
CA LEU A 213 20.76 -32.43 57.88
C LEU A 213 22.14 -33.09 57.97
N LYS A 214 23.16 -32.53 57.28
CA LYS A 214 24.55 -33.00 57.40
C LYS A 214 25.07 -32.85 58.83
N ASN A 215 24.83 -31.70 59.46
CA ASN A 215 25.25 -31.47 60.84
C ASN A 215 24.55 -32.45 61.80
N GLN A 216 23.24 -32.65 61.65
CA GLN A 216 22.50 -33.65 62.44
C GLN A 216 23.05 -35.08 62.24
N LEU A 217 23.40 -35.45 61.01
CA LEU A 217 23.99 -36.75 60.72
C LEU A 217 25.35 -36.93 61.41
N ASP A 218 26.18 -35.89 61.42
CA ASP A 218 27.49 -35.96 62.06
C ASP A 218 27.38 -35.98 63.59
N GLU A 219 26.41 -35.28 64.18
CA GLU A 219 26.07 -35.40 65.60
C GLU A 219 25.62 -36.82 65.97
N LEU A 220 24.74 -37.42 65.16
CA LEU A 220 24.28 -38.80 65.39
C LEU A 220 25.39 -39.82 65.26
N LYS A 221 26.32 -39.66 64.29
CA LYS A 221 27.50 -40.53 64.19
C LYS A 221 28.34 -40.46 65.46
N LYS A 222 28.56 -39.24 65.98
CA LYS A 222 29.32 -39.05 67.22
C LYS A 222 28.63 -39.75 68.41
N ASP A 223 27.31 -39.62 68.56
CA ASP A 223 26.57 -40.33 69.61
C ASP A 223 26.67 -41.85 69.44
N VAL A 224 26.57 -42.37 68.22
CA VAL A 224 26.77 -43.81 67.93
C VAL A 224 28.17 -44.28 68.32
N ASP A 225 29.22 -43.52 68.00
CA ASP A 225 30.60 -43.84 68.36
C ASP A 225 30.77 -43.83 69.89
N GLU A 226 30.26 -42.80 70.58
CA GLU A 226 30.28 -42.71 72.05
C GLU A 226 29.54 -43.89 72.72
N LYS A 227 28.39 -44.30 72.17
CA LYS A 227 27.63 -45.46 72.67
C LYS A 227 28.35 -46.78 72.40
N THR A 228 29.01 -46.89 71.25
CA THR A 228 29.81 -48.07 70.90
C THR A 228 30.97 -48.24 71.88
N ASP A 229 31.66 -47.15 72.22
CA ASP A 229 32.71 -47.14 73.23
C ASP A 229 32.18 -47.51 74.63
N GLN A 230 31.02 -46.97 75.02
CA GLN A 230 30.35 -47.34 76.28
C GLN A 230 30.03 -48.84 76.34
N ILE A 231 29.50 -49.42 75.26
CA ILE A 231 29.23 -50.87 75.17
C ILE A 231 30.52 -51.68 75.28
N ALA A 232 31.60 -51.24 74.64
CA ALA A 232 32.89 -51.91 74.70
C ALA A 232 33.51 -51.86 76.12
N MET A 233 33.34 -50.76 76.84
CA MET A 233 33.75 -50.62 78.24
C MET A 233 32.93 -51.55 79.16
N LEU A 234 31.61 -51.51 79.06
CA LEU A 234 30.72 -52.37 79.85
C LEU A 234 30.98 -53.86 79.59
N SER A 235 31.26 -54.22 78.34
CA SER A 235 31.60 -55.60 77.98
C SER A 235 32.90 -56.07 78.64
N ARG A 236 33.91 -55.19 78.74
CA ARG A 236 35.17 -55.46 79.47
C ARG A 236 34.93 -55.61 80.96
N GLU A 237 34.15 -54.71 81.56
CA GLU A 237 33.78 -54.77 82.98
C GLU A 237 33.00 -56.04 83.32
N MET A 238 32.03 -56.43 82.50
CA MET A 238 31.31 -57.69 82.65
C MET A 238 32.22 -58.91 82.57
N LYS A 239 33.22 -58.90 81.67
CA LYS A 239 34.20 -59.98 81.58
C LYS A 239 35.03 -60.07 82.86
N HIS A 240 35.53 -58.94 83.37
CA HIS A 240 36.27 -58.87 84.62
C HIS A 240 35.44 -59.39 85.81
N LEU A 241 34.20 -58.93 85.97
CA LEU A 241 33.30 -59.39 87.04
C LEU A 241 33.00 -60.89 86.95
N ARG A 242 32.89 -61.46 85.74
CA ARG A 242 32.75 -62.92 85.56
C ARG A 242 33.99 -63.66 86.05
N GLU A 243 35.18 -63.17 85.72
CA GLU A 243 36.46 -63.74 86.17
C GLU A 243 36.58 -63.69 87.70
N GLU A 244 36.30 -62.54 88.32
CA GLU A 244 36.25 -62.39 89.79
C GLU A 244 35.24 -63.34 90.43
N HIS A 245 34.02 -63.44 89.88
CA HIS A 245 33.01 -64.37 90.37
C HIS A 245 33.46 -65.83 90.26
N THR A 246 34.13 -66.22 89.16
CA THR A 246 34.68 -67.57 89.04
C THR A 246 35.79 -67.86 90.05
N SER A 247 36.67 -66.88 90.31
CA SER A 247 37.74 -66.98 91.31
C SER A 247 37.20 -67.10 92.73
N ALA A 248 36.23 -66.26 93.10
CA ALA A 248 35.56 -66.33 94.40
C ALA A 248 34.81 -67.67 94.58
N ARG A 249 34.21 -68.19 93.51
CA ARG A 249 33.54 -69.50 93.52
C ARG A 249 34.52 -70.65 93.74
N THR A 250 35.72 -70.61 93.14
CA THR A 250 36.77 -71.62 93.36
C THR A 250 37.32 -71.54 94.77
N GLU A 251 37.64 -70.35 95.27
CA GLU A 251 38.10 -70.14 96.65
C GLU A 251 37.07 -70.67 97.67
N ARG A 252 35.79 -70.37 97.48
CA ARG A 252 34.71 -70.91 98.32
C ARG A 252 34.68 -72.44 98.32
N ARG A 253 34.91 -73.09 97.17
CA ARG A 253 34.93 -74.56 97.05
C ARG A 253 36.12 -75.14 97.82
N GLU A 254 37.30 -74.54 97.69
CA GLU A 254 38.50 -74.96 98.43
C GLU A 254 38.32 -74.81 99.94
N LEU A 255 37.76 -73.67 100.39
CA LEU A 255 37.44 -73.46 101.80
C LEU A 255 36.44 -74.51 102.31
N LYS A 256 35.41 -74.84 101.52
CA LYS A 256 34.44 -75.90 101.87
C LYS A 256 35.13 -77.26 102.05
N LEU A 257 36.04 -77.64 101.15
CA LEU A 257 36.82 -78.89 101.25
C LEU A 257 37.75 -78.88 102.48
N LYS A 258 38.40 -77.75 102.77
CA LYS A 258 39.22 -77.60 103.99
C LYS A 258 38.40 -77.81 105.25
N VAL A 259 37.20 -77.22 105.33
CA VAL A 259 36.27 -77.41 106.46
C VAL A 259 35.84 -78.87 106.58
N GLU A 260 35.46 -79.52 105.48
CA GLU A 260 35.07 -80.94 105.48
C GLU A 260 36.21 -81.86 105.94
N ASN A 261 37.44 -81.61 105.49
CA ASN A 261 38.62 -82.35 105.92
C ASN A 261 38.94 -82.14 107.41
N ILE A 262 38.82 -80.90 107.91
CA ILE A 262 38.96 -80.60 109.35
C ILE A 262 37.92 -81.36 110.16
N ASN A 263 36.65 -81.34 109.72
CA ASN A 263 35.56 -82.04 110.39
C ASN A 263 35.81 -83.55 110.43
N LYS A 264 36.21 -84.16 109.30
CA LYS A 264 36.55 -85.59 109.25
C LYS A 264 37.72 -85.93 110.18
N ASN A 265 38.79 -85.15 110.17
CA ASN A 265 39.91 -85.33 111.10
C ASN A 265 39.47 -85.21 112.58
N PHE A 266 38.51 -84.32 112.87
CA PHE A 266 37.93 -84.17 114.21
C PHE A 266 37.08 -85.39 114.58
N GLU A 267 36.21 -85.86 113.68
CA GLU A 267 35.40 -87.06 113.86
C GLU A 267 36.28 -88.30 114.09
N ASP A 268 37.32 -88.49 113.28
CA ASP A 268 38.28 -89.59 113.41
C ASP A 268 39.00 -89.53 114.78
N LYS A 269 39.42 -88.33 115.22
CA LYS A 269 40.01 -88.14 116.56
C LYS A 269 39.02 -88.45 117.67
N ILE A 270 37.78 -87.98 117.57
CA ILE A 270 36.72 -88.28 118.55
C ILE A 270 36.46 -89.78 118.59
N GLN A 271 36.36 -90.43 117.43
CA GLN A 271 36.13 -91.87 117.34
C GLN A 271 37.29 -92.65 117.95
N ASN A 272 38.54 -92.24 117.68
CA ASN A 272 39.72 -92.83 118.30
C ASN A 272 39.71 -92.65 119.83
N MET A 273 39.37 -91.45 120.33
CA MET A 273 39.20 -91.22 121.78
C MET A 273 38.09 -92.10 122.38
N ILE A 274 36.95 -92.26 121.69
CA ILE A 274 35.87 -93.16 122.11
C ILE A 274 36.37 -94.60 122.16
N ASN A 275 37.10 -95.05 121.15
CA ASN A 275 37.68 -96.39 121.09
C ASN A 275 38.64 -96.61 122.27
N VAL A 276 39.56 -95.68 122.54
CA VAL A 276 40.47 -95.73 123.71
C VAL A 276 39.70 -95.75 125.03
N ILE A 277 38.64 -94.95 125.19
CA ILE A 277 37.77 -94.98 126.38
C ILE A 277 37.06 -96.33 126.49
N SER A 278 36.66 -96.94 125.37
CA SER A 278 36.00 -98.24 125.34
C SER A 278 36.95 -99.41 125.63
N GLU A 279 38.18 -99.35 125.15
CA GLU A 279 39.26 -100.30 125.46
C GLU A 279 39.67 -100.20 126.93
N ASN A 280 39.73 -98.98 127.49
CA ASN A 280 39.92 -98.76 128.92
C ASN A 280 38.70 -99.16 129.79
N LYS A 281 37.53 -99.43 129.19
CA LYS A 281 36.30 -99.87 129.88
C LYS A 281 36.17 -101.40 130.06
N VAL A 282 37.24 -102.17 129.87
CA VAL A 282 37.35 -103.56 130.38
C VAL A 282 37.33 -103.64 131.93
N ARG A 283 37.22 -102.50 132.64
CA ARG A 283 36.81 -102.48 134.06
C ARG A 283 35.59 -101.60 134.29
N THR A 284 34.46 -102.28 134.47
CA THR A 284 33.22 -101.90 135.19
C THR A 284 32.07 -101.22 134.40
N PRO A 285 30.81 -101.63 134.64
CA PRO A 285 29.66 -101.24 133.85
C PRO A 285 28.89 -100.06 134.47
N ARG A 286 28.54 -99.07 133.63
CA ARG A 286 27.27 -98.32 133.68
C ARG A 286 27.17 -97.35 132.49
N GLN A 287 26.42 -97.77 131.49
CA GLN A 287 25.93 -96.96 130.38
C GLN A 287 24.56 -96.37 130.76
N SER A 288 24.33 -95.07 130.60
CA SER A 288 22.99 -94.52 130.28
C SER A 288 22.92 -93.02 129.94
N THR A 289 23.96 -92.20 130.19
CA THR A 289 23.86 -90.74 130.01
C THR A 289 24.50 -90.18 128.75
N PHE A 290 25.52 -90.84 128.18
CA PHE A 290 26.29 -90.31 127.04
C PHE A 290 25.48 -90.26 125.72
N THR A 291 24.54 -91.17 125.52
CA THR A 291 23.72 -91.25 124.29
C THR A 291 22.74 -90.09 124.17
N ARG A 292 22.34 -89.44 125.28
CA ARG A 292 21.39 -88.32 125.28
C ARG A 292 22.02 -87.00 124.83
N ILE A 293 23.29 -86.77 125.16
CA ILE A 293 24.01 -85.52 124.82
C ILE A 293 24.38 -85.49 123.33
N ALA A 294 24.72 -86.64 122.75
CA ALA A 294 25.00 -86.77 121.32
C ALA A 294 23.77 -86.51 120.44
N ALA A 295 22.56 -86.87 120.91
CA ALA A 295 21.31 -86.61 120.19
C ALA A 295 20.91 -85.12 120.21
N HIS A 296 21.12 -84.41 121.32
CA HIS A 296 20.79 -82.98 121.42
C HIS A 296 21.70 -82.11 120.52
N SER A 297 22.99 -82.47 120.42
CA SER A 297 23.95 -81.72 119.60
C SER A 297 23.70 -81.88 118.09
N ARG A 298 23.21 -83.04 117.63
CA ARG A 298 22.84 -83.24 116.21
C ARG A 298 21.63 -82.41 115.77
N ASN A 299 20.70 -82.10 116.68
CA ASN A 299 19.51 -81.31 116.33
C ASN A 299 19.83 -79.80 116.22
N GLN A 300 20.72 -79.26 117.07
CA GLN A 300 21.11 -77.84 116.97
C GLN A 300 21.90 -77.51 115.69
N ILE A 301 22.62 -78.47 115.11
CA ILE A 301 23.36 -78.27 113.85
C ILE A 301 22.42 -78.25 112.64
N LYS A 302 21.31 -79.00 112.68
CA LYS A 302 20.30 -78.98 111.60
C LYS A 302 19.48 -77.68 111.56
N GLU A 303 19.13 -77.11 112.71
CA GLU A 303 18.37 -75.84 112.75
C GLU A 303 19.18 -74.62 112.27
N ARG A 304 20.50 -74.61 112.46
CA ARG A 304 21.35 -73.51 111.97
C ARG A 304 21.60 -73.55 110.45
N GLY A 305 21.39 -74.70 109.80
CA GLY A 305 21.52 -74.86 108.35
C GLY A 305 20.33 -74.32 107.55
N GLN A 306 19.11 -74.41 108.09
CA GLN A 306 17.89 -74.00 107.36
C GLN A 306 17.58 -72.49 107.43
N ASN A 307 18.10 -71.76 108.43
CA ASN A 307 17.83 -70.32 108.61
C ASN A 307 18.66 -69.38 107.72
N ARG A 308 19.51 -69.89 106.80
CA ARG A 308 20.32 -69.05 105.90
C ARG A 308 19.90 -69.06 104.43
N GLU A 309 18.91 -69.87 104.05
CA GLU A 309 18.43 -69.95 102.65
C GLU A 309 17.20 -69.05 102.35
N SER A 310 16.68 -68.32 103.35
CA SER A 310 15.46 -67.50 103.22
C SER A 310 15.70 -65.97 103.15
N SER A 311 16.94 -65.50 103.00
CA SER A 311 17.22 -64.06 102.90
C SER A 311 18.23 -63.80 101.78
N ILE A 312 17.73 -63.42 100.60
CA ILE A 312 18.24 -62.43 99.64
C ILE A 312 17.42 -62.60 98.34
N LEU A 313 16.37 -61.79 98.21
CA LEU A 313 15.68 -61.49 96.97
C LEU A 313 15.28 -60.02 97.07
N PRO A 314 15.87 -59.10 96.28
CA PRO A 314 15.35 -57.75 96.19
C PRO A 314 14.29 -57.66 95.09
N THR A 315 13.09 -57.34 95.54
CA THR A 315 11.95 -56.81 94.80
C THR A 315 12.32 -55.49 94.10
N LEU A 316 12.04 -55.38 92.80
CA LEU A 316 11.89 -54.08 92.11
C LEU A 316 10.59 -54.08 91.32
N GLN A 317 9.56 -53.48 91.92
CA GLN A 317 8.34 -53.02 91.26
C GLN A 317 8.26 -51.50 91.39
N GLY A 318 7.97 -50.84 90.27
CA GLY A 318 7.13 -49.63 90.23
C GLY A 318 7.82 -48.29 89.99
N LYS A 319 7.57 -47.69 88.81
CA LYS A 319 6.70 -46.51 88.71
C LYS A 319 6.39 -46.14 87.25
N THR A 320 5.10 -45.97 87.03
CA THR A 320 4.37 -45.50 85.84
C THR A 320 4.31 -43.98 85.77
N SER A 321 4.40 -43.40 84.57
CA SER A 321 3.74 -42.15 84.12
C SER A 321 4.19 -41.91 82.67
N GLY A 322 3.38 -41.59 81.67
CA GLY A 322 1.97 -41.33 81.53
C GLY A 322 1.75 -41.04 80.04
N THR A 323 0.70 -41.59 79.45
CA THR A 323 0.16 -41.15 78.16
C THR A 323 -0.43 -39.75 78.31
N PRO A 324 -0.61 -39.01 77.21
CA PRO A 324 -2.00 -38.85 76.82
C PRO A 324 -2.25 -39.09 75.33
N ARG A 325 -3.37 -39.78 75.14
CA ARG A 325 -4.17 -39.90 73.94
C ARG A 325 -4.84 -38.55 73.67
N SER A 326 -4.85 -38.08 72.43
CA SER A 326 -5.86 -37.13 71.95
C SER A 326 -6.35 -37.58 70.58
N ASN A 327 -7.62 -38.00 70.57
CA ASN A 327 -8.45 -38.10 69.39
C ASN A 327 -8.89 -36.67 69.00
N ASN A 328 -9.03 -36.39 67.71
CA ASN A 328 -10.27 -35.78 67.23
C ASN A 328 -10.46 -35.89 65.71
N THR A 329 -11.58 -36.52 65.36
CA THR A 329 -12.31 -36.44 64.09
C THR A 329 -13.22 -35.21 64.12
N HIS A 330 -13.39 -34.51 62.99
CA HIS A 330 -14.62 -33.86 62.48
C HIS A 330 -14.28 -33.19 61.13
N ASN A 331 -14.83 -33.68 60.02
CA ASN A 331 -16.10 -33.28 59.40
C ASN A 331 -16.04 -32.00 58.53
N SER A 332 -16.23 -32.24 57.23
CA SER A 332 -17.21 -31.58 56.36
C SER A 332 -16.77 -30.42 55.46
N THR A 333 -17.21 -30.59 54.20
CA THR A 333 -17.83 -29.61 53.27
C THR A 333 -16.94 -29.08 52.14
N ARG A 334 -17.36 -29.44 50.91
CA ARG A 334 -17.46 -28.63 49.68
C ARG A 334 -16.45 -27.49 49.48
N ASP A 335 -15.72 -27.51 48.38
CA ASP A 335 -16.17 -26.84 47.14
C ASP A 335 -15.09 -26.94 46.06
N SER A 336 -15.52 -27.33 44.87
CA SER A 336 -14.80 -26.99 43.63
C SER A 336 -14.78 -25.46 43.47
N PRO A 337 -13.73 -24.89 42.86
CA PRO A 337 -13.96 -24.49 41.48
C PRO A 337 -12.76 -24.76 40.56
N ILE A 338 -13.06 -25.41 39.44
CA ILE A 338 -12.84 -24.89 38.09
C ILE A 338 -11.52 -24.11 37.93
N SER A 339 -10.50 -24.80 37.42
CA SER A 339 -9.41 -24.15 36.67
C SER A 339 -9.97 -23.58 35.36
N PRO A 340 -9.69 -22.32 35.00
CA PRO A 340 -10.11 -21.76 33.72
C PRO A 340 -9.16 -22.25 32.62
N ARG A 341 -9.58 -23.31 31.91
CA ARG A 341 -8.99 -23.65 30.62
C ARG A 341 -9.57 -22.67 29.59
N ALA A 342 -8.85 -21.58 29.36
CA ALA A 342 -9.13 -20.62 28.30
C ALA A 342 -9.06 -21.33 26.94
N ARG A 343 -10.21 -21.80 26.45
CA ARG A 343 -10.40 -22.22 25.06
C ARG A 343 -10.98 -21.04 24.32
N VAL A 344 -10.10 -20.26 23.69
CA VAL A 344 -10.47 -19.26 22.70
C VAL A 344 -10.91 -20.00 21.44
N THR A 345 -12.20 -20.31 21.35
CA THR A 345 -12.86 -20.55 20.05
C THR A 345 -13.62 -19.29 19.71
N ARG A 346 -13.01 -18.46 18.86
CA ARG A 346 -13.68 -17.35 18.18
C ARG A 346 -14.88 -17.91 17.41
N GLN A 347 -16.09 -17.55 17.85
CA GLN A 347 -17.25 -17.54 16.98
C GLN A 347 -16.98 -16.54 15.85
N HIS A 348 -16.86 -17.04 14.63
CA HIS A 348 -17.03 -16.24 13.44
C HIS A 348 -18.51 -15.86 13.35
N GLN A 349 -18.86 -14.70 13.90
CA GLN A 349 -20.06 -14.00 13.46
C GLN A 349 -19.85 -13.58 12.01
N PHE A 350 -20.63 -14.20 11.14
CA PHE A 350 -20.93 -13.69 9.81
C PHE A 350 -21.54 -12.30 9.96
N ILE A 351 -20.73 -11.27 9.72
CA ILE A 351 -21.24 -9.96 9.33
C ILE A 351 -21.01 -9.88 7.83
N SER A 352 -22.07 -10.13 7.07
CA SER A 352 -22.10 -9.79 5.65
C SER A 352 -21.90 -8.27 5.51
N PRO A 353 -20.90 -7.80 4.75
CA PRO A 353 -20.91 -6.42 4.32
C PRO A 353 -22.07 -6.26 3.33
N GLN A 354 -23.10 -5.50 3.73
CA GLN A 354 -24.02 -4.92 2.77
C GLN A 354 -23.19 -3.99 1.87
N PHE A 355 -22.93 -4.45 0.66
CA PHE A 355 -22.52 -3.59 -0.45
C PHE A 355 -23.68 -2.65 -0.76
N VAL A 356 -23.67 -1.48 -0.14
CA VAL A 356 -24.45 -0.34 -0.63
C VAL A 356 -23.70 0.17 -1.85
N PHE A 357 -24.25 -0.12 -3.03
CA PHE A 357 -23.93 0.59 -4.27
C PHE A 357 -24.28 2.07 -4.07
N SER A 358 -23.30 2.88 -3.69
CA SER A 358 -23.41 4.32 -3.87
C SER A 358 -23.26 4.62 -5.35
N ALA A 359 -24.38 4.95 -5.98
CA ALA A 359 -24.47 5.41 -7.35
C ALA A 359 -23.50 6.57 -7.63
N LYS A 360 -22.93 6.55 -8.83
CA LYS A 360 -22.15 7.63 -9.44
C LYS A 360 -22.98 8.93 -9.43
N PRO A 361 -22.41 10.08 -9.02
CA PRO A 361 -22.89 11.37 -9.50
C PRO A 361 -22.50 11.49 -10.96
N GLN A 362 -23.52 11.50 -11.80
CA GLN A 362 -23.49 11.85 -13.21
C GLN A 362 -22.88 13.25 -13.34
N ALA A 363 -21.63 13.32 -13.81
CA ALA A 363 -21.01 14.60 -14.13
C ALA A 363 -21.80 15.24 -15.27
N GLN A 364 -22.51 16.32 -14.93
CA GLN A 364 -23.12 17.22 -15.88
C GLN A 364 -22.02 17.89 -16.69
N TRP A 365 -22.06 17.69 -18.00
CA TRP A 365 -21.27 18.46 -18.95
C TRP A 365 -21.82 19.89 -18.95
N LYS A 366 -20.93 20.86 -18.73
CA LYS A 366 -21.11 22.25 -19.18
C LYS A 366 -20.10 22.52 -20.28
#